data_AF-A0A4S5DDX1-F1
#
_entry.id   AF-A0A4S5DDX1-F1
#
_cell.length_a   1.000
_cell.length_b   1.000
_cell.length_c   1.000
_cell.angle_alpha   90.00
_cell.angle_beta   90.00
_cell.angle_gamma   90.00
#
_symmetry.space_group_name_H-M   'P 1'
#
loop_
_entity.id
_entity.type
_entity.pdbx_description
1 polymer ?
#
loop_
_entity_poly.entity_id
_entity_poly.type
_entity_poly.pdbx_seq_one_letter_code
_entity_poly.pdbx_strand_id
1 'polypeptide(L)'
;MKHRHIAASFALAASLLATSSSFAAGASGIIHFSGMIVEPPCSFALDTPDLANGRVRADCPRPATGQIAFVDAASQQAIKTTTFTQASRAIVLPSRPGNNHAPMIAVVTYQ
;
A
#
# COMPACT_ATOMS: atom_id res chain seq x y z
N MET A 1 64.96 -4.98 31.32
CA MET A 1 63.72 -4.32 30.85
C MET A 1 62.71 -5.26 30.18
N LYS A 2 63.08 -6.47 29.75
CA LYS A 2 62.24 -7.39 28.95
C LYS A 2 61.00 -7.95 29.69
N HIS A 3 61.09 -8.20 31.00
CA HIS A 3 59.96 -8.70 31.81
C HIS A 3 58.83 -7.67 32.00
N ARG A 4 59.14 -6.38 31.89
CA ARG A 4 58.16 -5.29 32.07
C ARG A 4 57.22 -5.15 30.87
N HIS A 5 57.72 -5.39 29.66
CA HIS A 5 56.91 -5.39 28.44
C HIS A 5 55.97 -6.59 28.36
N ILE A 6 56.42 -7.75 28.83
CA ILE A 6 55.59 -8.97 28.85
C ILE A 6 54.42 -8.76 29.82
N ALA A 7 54.68 -8.29 31.04
CA ALA A 7 53.64 -8.00 32.02
C ALA A 7 52.63 -6.95 31.52
N ALA A 8 53.10 -5.92 30.81
CA ALA A 8 52.23 -4.91 30.22
C ALA A 8 51.31 -5.51 29.14
N SER A 9 51.82 -6.37 28.26
CA SER A 9 51.01 -7.03 27.23
C SER A 9 49.95 -7.96 27.83
N PHE A 10 50.27 -8.70 28.89
CA PHE A 10 49.31 -9.55 29.58
C PHE A 10 48.22 -8.75 30.30
N ALA A 11 48.58 -7.64 30.95
CA ALA A 11 47.61 -6.75 31.57
C ALA A 11 46.65 -6.15 30.53
N LEU A 12 47.17 -5.78 29.35
CA LEU A 12 46.39 -5.20 28.27
C LEU A 12 45.46 -6.24 27.61
N ALA A 13 45.95 -7.47 27.40
CA ALA A 13 45.14 -8.58 26.92
C ALA A 13 44.04 -9.00 27.91
N ALA A 14 44.36 -9.05 29.21
CA ALA A 14 43.38 -9.32 30.26
C ALA A 14 42.30 -8.22 30.34
N SER A 15 42.69 -6.95 30.13
CA SER A 15 41.74 -5.83 30.07
C SER A 15 40.78 -5.96 28.88
N LEU A 16 41.30 -6.31 27.70
CA LEU A 16 40.50 -6.53 26.48
C LEU A 16 39.50 -7.70 26.65
N LEU A 17 39.94 -8.80 27.27
CA LEU A 17 39.10 -9.97 27.54
C LEU A 17 38.05 -9.71 28.64
N ALA A 18 38.35 -8.87 29.63
CA ALA A 18 37.39 -8.49 30.67
C ALA A 18 36.30 -7.54 30.15
N THR A 19 36.62 -6.69 29.17
CA THR A 19 35.65 -5.74 28.56
C THR A 19 34.70 -6.38 27.54
N SER A 20 34.91 -7.66 27.19
CA SER A 20 34.14 -8.34 26.13
C SER A 20 32.93 -9.15 26.63
N SER A 21 32.55 -9.00 27.90
CA SER A 21 31.45 -9.75 28.51
C SER A 21 30.05 -9.17 28.26
N SER A 22 29.92 -8.02 27.57
CA SER A 22 28.64 -7.29 27.50
C SER A 22 27.84 -7.45 26.20
N PHE A 23 28.23 -8.32 25.26
CA PHE A 23 27.56 -8.43 23.95
C PHE A 23 26.55 -9.58 23.83
N ALA A 24 26.40 -10.41 24.88
CA ALA A 24 25.50 -11.57 24.86
C ALA A 24 24.24 -11.39 25.70
N ALA A 25 23.94 -10.16 26.14
CA ALA A 25 22.61 -9.84 26.65
C ALA A 25 21.71 -9.55 25.44
N GLY A 26 21.13 -10.59 24.85
CA GLY A 26 20.12 -10.44 23.82
C GLY A 26 18.98 -9.59 24.38
N ALA A 27 18.91 -8.32 23.97
CA ALA A 27 17.79 -7.45 24.31
C ALA A 27 16.53 -8.04 23.66
N SER A 28 15.73 -8.72 24.46
CA SER A 28 14.43 -9.26 24.06
C SER A 28 13.35 -8.36 24.62
N GLY A 29 12.34 -8.07 23.82
CA GLY A 29 11.20 -7.25 24.19
C GLY A 29 9.97 -7.70 23.40
N ILE A 30 8.79 -7.31 23.88
CA ILE A 30 7.52 -7.63 23.23
C ILE A 30 7.04 -6.39 22.47
N ILE A 31 6.86 -6.53 21.16
CA ILE A 31 6.23 -5.49 20.34
C ILE A 31 4.72 -5.74 20.37
N HIS A 32 3.97 -4.79 20.92
CA HIS A 32 2.51 -4.81 20.91
C HIS A 32 2.01 -4.04 19.68
N PHE A 33 1.40 -4.75 18.74
CA PHE A 33 0.68 -4.15 17.63
C PHE A 33 -0.80 -4.00 18.03
N SER A 34 -1.32 -2.79 17.91
CA SER A 34 -2.75 -2.50 18.08
C SER A 34 -3.30 -1.89 16.81
N GLY A 35 -4.46 -2.35 16.37
CA GLY A 35 -5.15 -1.83 15.20
C GLY A 35 -6.45 -2.60 14.98
N MET A 36 -7.30 -2.06 14.10
CA MET A 36 -8.47 -2.78 13.62
C MET A 36 -8.13 -3.46 12.30
N ILE A 37 -8.59 -4.69 12.13
CA ILE A 37 -8.61 -5.32 10.81
C ILE A 37 -9.79 -4.67 10.05
N VAL A 38 -9.49 -3.64 9.29
CA VAL A 38 -10.48 -3.00 8.41
C VAL A 38 -10.58 -3.82 7.12
N GLU A 39 -11.81 -4.06 6.67
CA GLU A 39 -12.05 -4.73 5.41
C GLU A 39 -11.60 -3.79 4.26
N PRO A 40 -10.82 -4.27 3.28
CA PRO A 40 -10.41 -3.43 2.16
C PRO A 40 -11.63 -2.99 1.34
N PRO A 41 -11.60 -1.79 0.73
CA PRO A 41 -12.64 -1.36 -0.19
C PRO A 41 -12.69 -2.29 -1.41
N CYS A 42 -13.76 -2.20 -2.20
CA CYS A 42 -13.81 -2.88 -3.49
C CYS A 42 -12.61 -2.49 -4.35
N SER A 43 -12.04 -3.45 -5.05
CA SER A 43 -11.06 -3.19 -6.10
C SER A 43 -11.78 -2.94 -7.42
N PHE A 44 -11.21 -2.10 -8.27
CA PHE A 44 -11.79 -1.75 -9.57
C PHE A 44 -10.77 -2.02 -10.67
N ALA A 45 -11.14 -2.86 -11.63
CA ALA A 45 -10.28 -3.24 -12.74
C ALA A 45 -10.93 -2.85 -14.08
N LEU A 46 -10.10 -2.51 -15.07
CA LEU A 46 -10.55 -2.34 -16.44
C LEU A 46 -10.55 -3.70 -17.15
N ASP A 47 -11.67 -4.09 -17.77
CA ASP A 47 -11.79 -5.35 -18.50
C ASP A 47 -10.95 -5.34 -19.78
N THR A 48 -10.72 -4.16 -20.37
CA THR A 48 -9.91 -3.99 -21.58
C THR A 48 -9.02 -2.75 -21.47
N PRO A 49 -7.78 -2.79 -22.01
CA PRO A 49 -6.91 -1.62 -22.07
C PRO A 49 -7.40 -0.57 -23.08
N ASP A 50 -8.33 -0.92 -23.97
CA ASP A 50 -8.98 0.05 -24.85
C ASP A 50 -9.97 0.92 -24.05
N LEU A 51 -9.59 2.17 -23.84
CA LEU A 51 -10.33 3.17 -23.08
C LEU A 51 -11.59 3.66 -23.81
N ALA A 52 -11.67 3.51 -25.15
CA ALA A 52 -12.79 4.05 -25.93
C ALA A 52 -14.12 3.31 -25.66
N ASN A 53 -14.06 2.01 -25.36
CA ASN A 53 -15.19 1.17 -24.96
C ASN A 53 -14.93 0.41 -23.66
N GLY A 54 -14.06 0.97 -22.81
CA GLY A 54 -13.62 0.35 -21.59
C GLY A 54 -14.80 0.00 -20.68
N ARG A 55 -14.65 -1.08 -19.92
CA ARG A 55 -15.58 -1.48 -18.86
C ARG A 55 -14.79 -1.54 -17.56
N VAL A 56 -15.34 -0.94 -16.51
CA VAL A 56 -14.84 -1.09 -15.14
C VAL A 56 -15.63 -2.20 -14.47
N ARG A 57 -14.94 -3.16 -13.89
CA ARG A 57 -15.51 -4.19 -13.05
C ARG A 57 -15.14 -3.91 -11.60
N ALA A 58 -16.15 -3.86 -10.74
CA ALA A 58 -15.98 -3.80 -9.30
C ALA A 58 -15.82 -5.24 -8.78
N ASP A 59 -14.72 -5.50 -8.07
CA ASP A 59 -14.47 -6.75 -7.37
C ASP A 59 -14.44 -6.47 -5.86
N CYS A 60 -15.58 -6.77 -5.23
CA CYS A 60 -15.87 -6.47 -3.83
C CYS A 60 -15.83 -7.77 -3.01
N PRO A 61 -15.12 -7.80 -1.87
CA PRO A 61 -15.08 -8.98 -0.99
C PRO A 61 -16.45 -9.31 -0.37
N ARG A 62 -17.33 -8.31 -0.25
CA ARG A 62 -18.72 -8.43 0.21
C ARG A 62 -19.67 -7.78 -0.81
N PRO A 63 -20.97 -8.16 -0.81
CA PRO A 63 -21.98 -7.40 -1.52
C PRO A 63 -21.92 -5.91 -1.13
N ALA A 64 -21.70 -5.05 -2.10
CA ALA A 64 -21.64 -3.59 -1.90
C ALA A 64 -22.48 -2.88 -2.95
N THR A 65 -22.98 -1.70 -2.58
CA THR A 65 -23.71 -0.79 -3.46
C THR A 65 -23.11 0.60 -3.29
N GLY A 66 -23.07 1.35 -4.38
CA GLY A 66 -22.56 2.70 -4.36
C GLY A 66 -22.73 3.39 -5.68
N GLN A 67 -22.12 4.55 -5.80
CA GLN A 67 -22.06 5.32 -7.03
C GLN A 67 -20.62 5.47 -7.48
N ILE A 68 -20.41 5.44 -8.78
CA ILE A 68 -19.16 5.79 -9.43
C ILE A 68 -19.41 6.99 -10.34
N ALA A 69 -18.66 8.06 -10.08
CA ALA A 69 -18.62 9.26 -10.91
C ALA A 69 -17.35 9.24 -11.74
N PHE A 70 -17.52 9.27 -13.07
CA PHE A 70 -16.45 9.43 -14.03
C PHE A 70 -16.22 10.92 -14.27
N VAL A 71 -15.03 11.40 -13.92
CA VAL A 71 -14.64 12.81 -13.94
C VAL A 71 -13.57 13.01 -14.99
N ASP A 72 -13.70 14.06 -15.80
CA ASP A 72 -12.65 14.51 -16.71
C ASP A 72 -11.49 15.09 -15.89
N ALA A 73 -10.29 14.55 -16.04
CA ALA A 73 -9.16 14.94 -15.20
C ALA A 73 -8.67 16.37 -15.45
N ALA A 74 -8.94 16.94 -16.63
CA ALA A 74 -8.49 18.29 -16.98
C ALA A 74 -9.43 19.37 -16.43
N SER A 75 -10.74 19.17 -16.58
CA SER A 75 -11.78 20.11 -16.16
C SER A 75 -12.34 19.83 -14.76
N GLN A 76 -12.05 18.66 -14.19
CA GLN A 76 -12.63 18.16 -12.93
C GLN A 76 -14.16 18.08 -12.93
N GLN A 77 -14.77 18.10 -14.11
CA GLN A 77 -16.22 17.98 -14.27
C GLN A 77 -16.64 16.52 -14.36
N ALA A 78 -17.76 16.19 -13.71
CA ALA A 78 -18.37 14.87 -13.83
C ALA A 78 -18.93 14.69 -15.25
N ILE A 79 -18.42 13.70 -15.96
CA ILE A 79 -18.89 13.31 -17.30
C ILE A 79 -20.14 12.44 -17.16
N LYS A 80 -20.11 11.48 -16.24
CA LYS A 80 -21.20 10.55 -16.00
C LYS A 80 -21.13 9.97 -14.59
N THR A 81 -22.27 9.85 -13.94
CA THR A 81 -22.41 9.13 -12.68
C THR A 81 -23.31 7.93 -12.88
N THR A 82 -22.95 6.78 -12.32
CA THR A 82 -23.79 5.59 -12.35
C THR A 82 -23.72 4.83 -11.04
N THR A 83 -24.82 4.18 -10.69
CA THR A 83 -24.87 3.28 -9.54
C THR A 83 -24.21 1.95 -9.91
N PHE A 84 -23.49 1.35 -8.97
CA PHE A 84 -23.01 -0.03 -9.06
C PHE A 84 -23.57 -0.85 -7.89
N THR A 85 -23.77 -2.14 -8.15
CA THR A 85 -24.18 -3.13 -7.16
C THR A 85 -23.27 -4.35 -7.29
N GLN A 86 -23.40 -5.32 -6.38
CA GLN A 86 -22.72 -6.61 -6.51
C GLN A 86 -22.98 -7.30 -7.87
N ALA A 87 -24.13 -7.08 -8.48
CA ALA A 87 -24.49 -7.68 -9.77
C ALA A 87 -23.93 -6.91 -10.98
N SER A 88 -23.32 -5.73 -10.75
CA SER A 88 -22.72 -4.92 -11.81
C SER A 88 -21.47 -5.61 -12.36
N ARG A 89 -21.67 -6.47 -13.36
CA ARG A 89 -20.57 -7.19 -14.03
C ARG A 89 -19.65 -6.27 -14.82
N ALA A 90 -20.19 -5.18 -15.38
CA ALA A 90 -19.44 -4.21 -16.16
C ALA A 90 -20.10 -2.83 -16.09
N ILE A 91 -19.37 -1.85 -15.58
CA ILE A 91 -19.71 -0.44 -15.59
C ILE A 91 -19.06 0.18 -16.82
N VAL A 92 -19.87 0.59 -17.79
CA VAL A 92 -19.37 1.12 -19.07
C VAL A 92 -18.77 2.50 -18.86
N LEU A 93 -17.51 2.70 -19.29
CA LEU A 93 -16.90 4.03 -19.32
C LEU A 93 -17.67 4.94 -20.27
N PRO A 94 -17.89 6.21 -19.90
CA PRO A 94 -18.50 7.16 -20.82
C PRO A 94 -17.55 7.44 -22.00
N SER A 95 -18.11 7.49 -23.21
CA SER A 95 -17.38 7.98 -24.38
C SER A 95 -17.14 9.49 -24.26
N ARG A 96 -15.97 9.96 -24.70
CA ARG A 96 -15.60 11.37 -24.69
C ARG A 96 -15.29 11.85 -26.11
N PRO A 97 -16.27 12.39 -26.85
CA PRO A 97 -16.07 12.83 -28.22
C PRO A 97 -14.88 13.80 -28.32
N GLY A 98 -13.91 13.49 -29.18
CA GLY A 98 -12.73 14.32 -29.42
C GLY A 98 -11.60 14.19 -28.39
N ASN A 99 -11.75 13.39 -27.33
CA ASN A 99 -10.73 13.25 -26.29
C ASN A 99 -10.73 11.85 -25.63
N ASN A 100 -10.71 10.81 -26.47
CA ASN A 100 -10.77 9.40 -26.05
C ASN A 100 -9.52 8.91 -25.28
N HIS A 101 -8.47 9.73 -25.17
CA HIS A 101 -7.21 9.35 -24.52
C HIS A 101 -6.85 10.22 -23.32
N ALA A 102 -7.63 11.27 -23.02
CA ALA A 102 -7.34 12.03 -21.82
C ALA A 102 -7.62 11.22 -20.55
N PRO A 103 -6.83 11.45 -19.49
CA PRO A 103 -7.06 10.82 -18.21
C PRO A 103 -8.49 11.05 -17.70
N MET A 104 -9.01 10.03 -17.04
CA MET A 104 -10.31 10.03 -16.40
C MET A 104 -10.13 9.56 -14.96
N ILE A 105 -10.84 10.21 -14.03
CA ILE A 105 -10.83 9.85 -12.62
C ILE A 105 -12.17 9.17 -12.32
N ALA A 106 -12.12 8.01 -11.69
CA ALA A 106 -13.30 7.35 -11.14
C ALA A 106 -13.38 7.63 -9.64
N VAL A 107 -14.40 8.36 -9.21
CA VAL A 107 -14.68 8.62 -7.80
C VAL A 107 -15.77 7.66 -7.34
N VAL A 108 -15.48 6.89 -6.29
CA VAL A 108 -16.38 5.87 -5.76
C VAL A 108 -16.93 6.30 -4.41
N THR A 109 -18.26 6.32 -4.30
CA THR A 109 -18.98 6.64 -3.06
C THR A 109 -19.83 5.44 -2.66
N TYR A 110 -19.52 4.83 -1.51
CA TYR A 110 -20.29 3.71 -0.95
C TYR A 110 -21.56 4.21 -0.27
N GLN A 111 -22.61 3.37 -0.29
CA GLN A 111 -23.87 3.58 0.42
C GLN A 111 -24.02 2.61 1.59
#